data_AF-A0A2S8JD75-F1
#
_entry.id   AF-A0A2S8JD75-F1
#
_cell.length_a   1.000
_cell.length_b   1.000
_cell.length_c   1.000
_cell.angle_alpha   90.00
_cell.angle_beta   90.00
_cell.angle_gamma   90.00
#
_symmetry.space_group_name_H-M   'P 1'
#
loop_
_entity.id
_entity.type
_entity.pdbx_description
1 polymer ?
#
loop_
_entity_poly.entity_id
_entity_poly.type
_entity_poly.pdbx_seq_one_letter_code
_entity_poly.pdbx_strand_id
1 'polypeptide(L)'
;MTVTDSAVTPDIHTTAGKLADLRNRQAEAQHPSGEAAVEKVHAKGKLTARERITALLDDGSFVELDALARHRSVNFGLADNRPVGDGVVTGYGTVDGRDVCVFSQDATVFGGSLGEIYGEKIVKV
;
A
#
# COMPACT_ATOMS: atom_id res chain seq x y z
N MET A 1 13.24 -10.70 -32.07
CA MET A 1 12.32 -11.69 -31.48
C MET A 1 12.58 -11.72 -29.98
N THR A 2 12.09 -10.70 -29.27
CA THR A 2 12.23 -10.56 -27.82
C THR A 2 11.19 -11.47 -27.18
N VAL A 3 11.67 -12.53 -26.51
CA VAL A 3 10.85 -13.40 -25.69
C VAL A 3 10.31 -12.54 -24.54
N THR A 4 9.01 -12.26 -24.58
CA THR A 4 8.26 -11.74 -23.44
C THR A 4 8.33 -12.76 -22.31
N ASP A 5 8.96 -12.36 -21.21
CA ASP A 5 9.05 -13.10 -19.97
C ASP A 5 7.64 -13.29 -19.40
N SER A 6 7.07 -14.46 -19.63
CA SER A 6 5.82 -14.90 -19.03
C SER A 6 6.06 -15.03 -17.54
N ALA A 7 5.42 -14.21 -16.72
CA ALA A 7 5.56 -14.19 -15.26
C ALA A 7 5.49 -15.61 -14.66
N VAL A 8 6.66 -16.19 -14.36
CA VAL A 8 6.78 -17.49 -13.73
C VAL A 8 6.24 -17.34 -12.31
N THR A 9 5.15 -18.05 -12.01
CA THR A 9 4.63 -18.10 -10.64
C THR A 9 5.73 -18.69 -9.75
N PRO A 10 6.19 -17.97 -8.71
CA PRO A 10 7.32 -18.44 -7.92
C PRO A 10 6.98 -19.72 -7.16
N ASP A 11 7.92 -20.66 -7.10
CA ASP A 11 7.75 -21.88 -6.30
C ASP A 11 7.78 -21.55 -4.79
N ILE A 12 6.59 -21.52 -4.19
CA ILE A 12 6.36 -21.15 -2.78
C ILE A 12 7.00 -22.13 -1.78
N HIS A 13 7.46 -23.31 -2.22
CA HIS A 13 8.11 -24.28 -1.35
C HIS A 13 9.62 -24.04 -1.25
N THR A 14 10.18 -23.10 -2.01
CA THR A 14 11.59 -22.70 -1.93
C THR A 14 11.79 -21.37 -1.21
N THR A 15 12.97 -21.15 -0.64
CA THR A 15 13.33 -19.83 -0.07
C THR A 15 13.31 -18.73 -1.14
N ALA A 16 13.86 -19.01 -2.32
CA ALA A 16 13.90 -18.04 -3.42
C ALA A 16 12.48 -17.66 -3.90
N GLY A 17 11.58 -18.64 -4.03
CA GLY A 17 10.19 -18.36 -4.42
C GLY A 17 9.40 -17.61 -3.35
N LYS A 18 9.62 -17.89 -2.06
CA LYS A 18 9.03 -17.08 -0.97
C LYS A 18 9.52 -15.62 -0.99
N LEU A 19 10.80 -15.37 -1.31
CA LEU A 19 11.31 -14.01 -1.49
C LEU A 19 10.66 -13.31 -2.70
N ALA A 20 10.48 -14.03 -3.81
CA ALA A 20 9.81 -13.49 -5.00
C ALA A 20 8.34 -13.16 -4.72
N ASP A 21 7.61 -14.03 -4.03
CA ASP A 21 6.22 -13.77 -3.59
C ASP A 21 6.12 -12.53 -2.69
N LEU A 22 7.05 -12.37 -1.73
CA LEU A 22 7.08 -11.16 -0.89
C LEU A 22 7.26 -9.89 -1.74
N ARG A 23 8.21 -9.89 -2.68
CA ARG A 23 8.46 -8.74 -3.57
C ARG A 23 7.23 -8.41 -4.42
N ASN A 24 6.54 -9.43 -4.93
CA ASN A 24 5.31 -9.25 -5.71
C ASN A 24 4.21 -8.58 -4.87
N ARG A 25 4.01 -9.03 -3.62
CA ARG A 25 3.02 -8.44 -2.70
C ARG A 25 3.40 -7.02 -2.30
N GLN A 26 4.68 -6.74 -2.12
CA GLN A 26 5.17 -5.38 -1.85
C GLN A 26 4.95 -4.44 -3.04
N ALA A 27 5.11 -4.92 -4.28
CA ALA A 27 4.78 -4.16 -5.48
C ALA A 27 3.27 -3.90 -5.60
N GLU A 28 2.43 -4.90 -5.32
CA GLU A 28 0.96 -4.74 -5.27
C GLU A 28 0.53 -3.66 -4.26
N ALA A 29 1.17 -3.62 -3.09
CA ALA A 29 0.90 -2.64 -2.03
C ALA A 29 1.20 -1.18 -2.41
N GLN A 30 1.99 -0.94 -3.46
CA GLN A 30 2.24 0.41 -3.96
C GLN A 30 1.01 0.98 -4.68
N HIS A 31 0.24 0.12 -5.33
CA HIS A 31 -0.90 0.50 -6.18
C HIS A 31 -2.11 -0.40 -5.91
N PRO A 32 -2.69 -0.38 -4.68
CA PRO A 32 -3.70 -1.35 -4.27
C PRO A 32 -5.01 -1.25 -5.05
N SER A 33 -5.28 -0.12 -5.70
CA SER A 33 -6.45 0.12 -6.57
C SER A 33 -6.11 0.10 -8.06
N GLY A 34 -4.87 -0.28 -8.44
CA GLY A 34 -4.35 -0.27 -9.80
C GLY A 34 -3.94 1.12 -10.31
N GLU A 35 -3.18 1.14 -11.41
CA GLU A 35 -2.61 2.37 -11.99
C GLU A 35 -3.67 3.37 -12.45
N ALA A 36 -4.79 2.88 -13.00
CA ALA A 36 -5.90 3.75 -13.44
C ALA A 36 -6.52 4.59 -12.30
N ALA A 37 -6.45 4.11 -11.05
CA ALA A 37 -6.91 4.88 -9.90
C ALA A 37 -5.93 6.02 -9.55
N VAL A 38 -4.63 5.76 -9.69
CA VAL A 38 -3.55 6.75 -9.52
C VAL A 38 -3.69 7.86 -10.55
N GLU A 39 -3.86 7.51 -11.83
CA GLU A 39 -4.05 8.48 -12.91
C GLU A 39 -5.27 9.40 -12.67
N LYS A 40 -6.38 8.84 -12.17
CA LYS A 40 -7.58 9.63 -11.82
C LYS A 40 -7.33 10.61 -10.67
N VAL A 41 -6.45 10.27 -9.73
CA VAL A 41 -6.06 11.16 -8.63
C VAL A 41 -5.21 12.31 -9.17
N HIS A 42 -4.22 11.99 -10.02
CA HIS A 42 -3.35 12.99 -10.65
C HIS A 42 -4.11 13.90 -11.61
N ALA A 43 -5.06 13.37 -12.38
CA ALA A 43 -5.92 14.16 -13.27
C ALA A 43 -6.78 15.21 -12.52
N LYS A 44 -7.00 15.01 -11.21
CA LYS A 44 -7.67 15.97 -10.32
C LYS A 44 -6.70 16.96 -9.65
N GLY A 45 -5.42 16.96 -10.03
CA GLY A 45 -4.38 17.79 -9.42
C GLY A 45 -4.04 17.39 -7.99
N LYS A 46 -4.34 16.16 -7.58
CA LYS A 46 -4.05 15.64 -6.24
C LYS A 46 -2.90 14.64 -6.30
N LEU A 47 -2.15 14.54 -5.22
CA LEU A 47 -1.18 13.47 -4.98
C LEU A 47 -1.88 12.25 -4.37
N THR A 48 -1.36 11.05 -4.60
CA THR A 48 -1.73 9.81 -3.91
C THR A 48 -1.36 9.87 -2.42
N ALA A 49 -1.91 8.96 -1.61
CA ALA A 49 -1.61 8.92 -0.18
C ALA A 49 -0.10 8.76 0.10
N ARG A 50 0.57 7.90 -0.68
CA ARG A 50 2.00 7.62 -0.56
C ARG A 50 2.88 8.77 -1.05
N GLU A 51 2.55 9.37 -2.19
CA GLU A 51 3.28 10.55 -2.70
C GLU A 51 3.22 11.73 -1.70
N ARG A 52 2.12 11.91 -0.97
CA ARG A 52 2.03 12.93 0.08
C ARG A 52 3.01 12.67 1.23
N ILE A 53 3.18 11.41 1.63
CA ILE A 53 4.14 11.03 2.67
C ILE A 53 5.56 11.31 2.18
N THR A 54 5.90 10.86 0.97
CA THR A 54 7.23 11.09 0.39
C THR A 54 7.52 12.58 0.14
N ALA A 55 6.50 13.40 -0.14
CA ALA A 55 6.66 14.84 -0.27
C ALA A 55 6.83 15.58 1.07
N LEU A 56 6.38 14.99 2.18
CA LEU A 56 6.44 15.57 3.52
C LEU A 56 7.72 15.18 4.26
N LEU A 57 8.09 13.90 4.19
CA LEU A 57 9.23 13.33 4.91
C LEU A 57 10.54 13.57 4.17
N ASP A 58 11.64 13.56 4.91
CA ASP A 58 12.99 13.60 4.34
C ASP A 58 13.22 12.37 3.45
N ASP A 59 13.92 12.54 2.33
CA ASP A 59 14.14 11.48 1.35
C ASP A 59 14.81 10.25 1.96
N GLY A 60 14.28 9.06 1.65
CA GLY A 60 14.75 7.78 2.19
C GLY A 60 14.47 7.52 3.68
N SER A 61 13.83 8.45 4.40
CA SER A 61 13.55 8.27 5.84
C SER A 61 12.33 7.42 6.16
N PHE A 62 11.39 7.30 5.20
CA PHE A 62 10.10 6.65 5.45
C PHE A 62 10.23 5.14 5.64
N VAL A 63 9.72 4.65 6.78
CA VAL A 63 9.55 3.23 7.07
C VAL A 63 8.07 2.92 7.22
N GLU A 64 7.53 2.15 6.28
CA GLU A 64 6.11 1.79 6.25
C GLU A 64 5.78 0.65 7.23
N LEU A 65 4.68 0.81 7.94
CA LEU A 65 4.09 -0.18 8.84
C LEU A 65 2.83 -0.78 8.23
N ASP A 66 2.62 -2.08 8.45
CA ASP A 66 1.41 -2.81 8.05
C ASP A 66 1.05 -2.66 6.56
N ALA A 67 2.07 -2.54 5.69
CA ALA A 67 1.89 -2.36 4.25
C ALA A 67 1.03 -3.47 3.62
N LEU A 68 1.18 -4.71 4.11
CA LEU A 68 0.49 -5.89 3.57
C LEU A 68 -0.84 -6.23 4.26
N ALA A 69 -1.33 -5.36 5.15
CA ALA A 69 -2.59 -5.58 5.87
C ALA A 69 -3.80 -5.65 4.92
N ARG A 70 -4.82 -6.41 5.30
CA ARG A 70 -6.09 -6.54 4.56
C ARG A 70 -7.24 -6.67 5.56
N HIS A 71 -8.39 -6.04 5.31
CA HIS A 71 -9.55 -6.24 6.19
C HIS A 71 -9.94 -7.73 6.31
N ARG A 72 -10.62 -8.03 7.42
CA ARG A 72 -11.16 -9.36 7.76
C ARG A 72 -12.69 -9.46 7.67
N SER A 73 -13.38 -8.39 7.29
CA SER A 73 -14.83 -8.40 7.10
C SER A 73 -15.24 -9.30 5.93
N VAL A 74 -16.28 -10.11 6.15
CA VAL A 74 -16.92 -10.99 5.16
C VAL A 74 -18.34 -10.55 4.81
N ASN A 75 -18.79 -9.43 5.37
CA ASN A 75 -20.14 -8.94 5.19
C ASN A 75 -20.33 -8.33 3.79
N PHE A 76 -21.53 -8.47 3.23
CA PHE A 76 -21.95 -7.80 1.99
C PHE A 76 -21.02 -8.01 0.77
N GLY A 77 -20.37 -9.18 0.68
CA GLY A 77 -19.46 -9.50 -0.43
C GLY A 77 -18.09 -8.80 -0.35
N LEU A 78 -17.78 -8.12 0.76
CA LEU A 78 -16.51 -7.40 0.90
C LEU A 78 -15.30 -8.33 0.85
N ALA A 79 -15.47 -9.61 1.21
CA ALA A 79 -14.42 -10.63 1.13
C ALA A 79 -13.83 -10.81 -0.29
N ASP A 80 -14.58 -10.48 -1.33
CA ASP A 80 -14.17 -10.65 -2.73
C ASP A 80 -13.16 -9.58 -3.18
N ASN A 81 -13.09 -8.45 -2.46
CA ASN A 81 -12.17 -7.36 -2.78
C ASN A 81 -11.42 -6.93 -1.51
N ARG A 82 -10.20 -7.42 -1.34
CA ARG A 82 -9.36 -7.20 -0.15
C ARG A 82 -8.08 -6.45 -0.51
N PRO A 83 -8.16 -5.14 -0.80
CA PRO A 83 -7.01 -4.34 -1.22
C PRO A 83 -5.93 -4.33 -0.14
N VAL A 84 -4.68 -4.34 -0.58
CA VAL A 84 -3.51 -4.33 0.28
C VAL A 84 -3.36 -2.96 0.96
N GLY A 85 -2.99 -2.94 2.25
CA GLY A 85 -2.86 -1.74 3.06
C GLY A 85 -4.17 -1.25 3.70
N ASP A 86 -5.31 -1.82 3.33
CA ASP A 86 -6.67 -1.50 3.82
C ASP A 86 -7.10 -0.03 3.66
N GLY A 87 -6.48 0.73 2.76
CA GLY A 87 -6.86 2.12 2.45
C GLY A 87 -6.19 3.20 3.31
N VAL A 88 -5.19 2.84 4.12
CA VAL A 88 -4.35 3.81 4.83
C VAL A 88 -2.88 3.40 4.77
N VAL A 89 -2.02 4.36 4.44
CA VAL A 89 -0.56 4.20 4.51
C VAL A 89 -0.09 4.73 5.85
N THR A 90 0.66 3.95 6.61
CA THR A 90 1.08 4.27 7.99
C THR A 90 2.57 4.02 8.14
N GLY A 91 3.24 4.79 8.99
CA GLY A 91 4.66 4.56 9.28
C GLY A 91 5.29 5.69 10.07
N TYR A 92 6.61 5.73 10.01
CA TYR A 92 7.42 6.78 10.63
C TYR A 92 8.57 7.18 9.70
N GLY A 93 9.21 8.30 10.01
CA GLY A 93 10.37 8.81 9.28
C GLY A 93 10.86 10.10 9.93
N THR A 94 11.50 10.97 9.14
CA THR A 94 12.01 12.25 9.66
C THR A 94 11.47 13.43 8.87
N VAL A 95 11.32 14.57 9.55
CA VAL A 95 11.09 15.89 8.92
C VAL A 95 12.12 16.85 9.51
N ASP A 96 12.94 17.45 8.65
CA ASP A 96 14.08 18.28 9.07
C ASP A 96 14.98 17.53 10.09
N GLY A 97 15.17 16.22 9.87
CA GLY A 97 15.98 15.35 10.73
C GLY A 97 15.36 14.99 12.09
N ARG A 98 14.08 15.33 12.34
CA ARG A 98 13.37 15.00 13.58
C ARG A 98 12.39 13.86 13.34
N ASP A 99 12.40 12.87 14.22
CA ASP A 99 11.51 11.71 14.15
C ASP A 99 10.03 12.12 14.24
N VAL A 100 9.22 11.57 13.33
CA VAL A 100 7.77 11.75 13.30
C VAL A 100 7.05 10.44 12.94
N CYS A 101 5.86 10.24 13.48
CA CYS A 101 4.92 9.23 13.02
C CYS A 101 3.91 9.86 12.05
N VAL A 102 3.48 9.11 11.04
CA VAL A 102 2.56 9.60 10.00
C VAL A 102 1.58 8.54 9.54
N PHE A 103 0.37 8.98 9.20
CA PHE A 103 -0.59 8.21 8.43
C PHE A 103 -1.20 9.06 7.30
N SER A 104 -1.53 8.43 6.18
CA SER A 104 -2.12 9.07 5.01
C SER A 104 -3.23 8.21 4.44
N GLN A 105 -4.45 8.77 4.40
CA GLN A 105 -5.66 8.08 3.98
C GLN A 105 -5.73 8.01 2.45
N ASP A 106 -5.96 6.82 1.90
CA ASP A 106 -6.06 6.61 0.46
C ASP A 106 -7.53 6.61 -0.01
N ALA A 107 -7.93 7.73 -0.62
CA ALA A 107 -9.28 7.89 -1.15
C ALA A 107 -9.59 6.99 -2.36
N THR A 108 -8.59 6.33 -2.96
CA THR A 108 -8.82 5.38 -4.05
C THR A 108 -9.38 4.04 -3.57
N VAL A 109 -9.10 3.68 -2.32
CA VAL A 109 -9.54 2.44 -1.69
C VAL A 109 -10.82 2.71 -0.91
N PHE A 110 -11.94 2.11 -1.33
CA PHE A 110 -13.27 2.29 -0.71
C PHE A 110 -13.68 3.75 -0.45
N GLY A 111 -13.19 4.68 -1.27
CA GLY A 111 -13.45 6.12 -1.10
C GLY A 111 -12.77 6.74 0.13
N GLY A 112 -11.83 6.05 0.77
CA GLY A 112 -11.21 6.48 2.03
C GLY A 112 -12.03 6.17 3.28
N SER A 113 -13.03 5.28 3.17
CA SER A 113 -13.88 4.90 4.30
C SER A 113 -13.09 4.13 5.37
N LEU A 114 -13.32 4.45 6.65
CA LEU A 114 -12.62 3.84 7.76
C LEU A 114 -13.17 2.43 8.05
N GLY A 115 -12.34 1.42 7.81
CA GLY A 115 -12.57 0.02 8.21
C GLY A 115 -11.93 -0.34 9.55
N GLU A 116 -12.13 -1.57 10.01
CA GLU A 116 -11.55 -2.07 11.27
C GLU A 116 -10.01 -2.11 11.23
N ILE A 117 -9.43 -2.78 10.23
CA ILE A 117 -7.97 -2.91 10.10
C ILE A 117 -7.33 -1.56 9.76
N TYR A 118 -7.96 -0.77 8.89
CA TYR A 118 -7.63 0.64 8.69
C TYR A 118 -7.52 1.38 10.04
N GLY A 119 -8.53 1.27 10.91
CA GLY A 119 -8.55 1.93 12.21
C GLY A 119 -7.45 1.43 13.14
N GLU A 120 -7.25 0.10 13.22
CA GLU A 120 -6.17 -0.52 13.99
C GLU A 120 -4.78 -0.01 13.54
N LYS A 121 -4.57 0.19 12.24
CA LYS A 121 -3.32 0.77 11.69
C LYS A 121 -3.09 2.20 12.15
N ILE A 122 -4.13 3.03 12.17
CA ILE A 122 -4.02 4.40 12.68
C ILE A 122 -3.71 4.38 14.18
N VAL A 123 -4.37 3.54 14.96
CA VAL A 123 -4.14 3.44 16.42
C VAL A 123 -2.72 3.00 16.76
N LYS A 124 -2.06 2.22 15.88
CA LYS A 124 -0.67 1.79 16.06
C LYS A 124 0.35 2.93 15.94
N VAL A 125 0.04 3.95 15.14
CA VAL A 125 0.88 5.13 14.85
C VAL A 125 0.62 6.25 15.85
#